data_AF-E8T2D0-F1
#
_entry.id   AF-E8T2D0-F1
#
_cell.length_a   1.000
_cell.length_b   1.000
_cell.length_c   1.000
_cell.angle_alpha   90.00
_cell.angle_beta   90.00
_cell.angle_gamma   90.00
#
_symmetry.space_group_name_H-M   'P 1'
#
loop_
_entity.id
_entity.type
_entity.pdbx_description
1 polymer ?
#
loop_
_entity_poly.entity_id
_entity_poly.type
_entity_poly.pdbx_seq_one_letter_code
_entity_poly.pdbx_strand_id
1 'polypeptide(L)'
;MRAYLGYPDSSFRGEEFRLKNLFLNEVGVDYSSVPVEVKKKLLALLDGLEKPRYLFIGDVVYDGIDLLEFALFSLEPTDLTELVLPGYLYGKPTFLIRELLKNTFGRKVKIFYDFNLFPPDSLVVNVGYTKSSVSLGGQLLLMVPIGEFHLVDLFGNYLFNRFISESGASNAKLRKEGLRGEVLDRCRGEGARVLFGRSNRVEIPEFNYSRKVAPEEAELALTPLTGESQFGDWIERPFDFSSALVYSLYRFHEQFKEEFRPSQITVIGRLTWPFVQALQRIFPLPVSTLAGPELTEMEVKNGSFRATISNVVLPNRVPRSYFEAPEPTESSVEALRLAFRKREWQGLKIIENLSKTASGKELESFTYELINIMKRTSFQTKLEVAYLNYSIAALSKMKPPERLFPKVVKELERVAFNWLLPFDTKMNLLFFCYSHKKRLKGTKLEFFPPLMLTYIRDKKISEGERNFVRTVAESFF
;
A
#
# COMPACT_ATOMS: atom_id res chain seq x y z
N MET A 1 -12.04 -33.90 -9.01
CA MET A 1 -10.77 -33.13 -8.94
C MET A 1 -11.07 -31.64 -8.79
N ARG A 2 -10.14 -30.88 -8.22
CA ARG A 2 -10.29 -29.44 -8.00
C ARG A 2 -9.33 -28.63 -8.87
N ALA A 3 -9.80 -27.49 -9.39
CA ALA A 3 -8.97 -26.44 -9.97
C ALA A 3 -9.03 -25.17 -9.11
N TYR A 4 -7.91 -24.44 -9.03
CA TYR A 4 -7.84 -23.08 -8.50
C TYR A 4 -7.61 -22.10 -9.65
N LEU A 5 -8.51 -21.12 -9.83
CA LEU A 5 -8.33 -20.06 -10.84
C LEU A 5 -7.89 -18.77 -10.17
N GLY A 6 -6.57 -18.65 -9.97
CA GLY A 6 -5.94 -17.55 -9.24
C GLY A 6 -5.39 -16.43 -10.12
N TYR A 7 -4.76 -15.45 -9.45
CA TYR A 7 -3.88 -14.49 -10.09
C TYR A 7 -2.47 -14.53 -9.48
N PRO A 8 -1.40 -14.43 -10.29
CA PRO A 8 -1.36 -14.64 -11.75
C PRO A 8 -1.35 -16.14 -12.10
N ASP A 9 -1.07 -16.97 -11.10
CA ASP A 9 -0.88 -18.40 -11.20
C ASP A 9 -2.17 -19.11 -10.73
N SER A 10 -2.66 -19.98 -11.59
CA SER A 10 -3.76 -20.91 -11.39
C SER A 10 -3.19 -22.31 -11.26
N SER A 11 -3.97 -23.25 -10.73
CA SER A 11 -3.48 -24.60 -10.49
C SER A 11 -4.53 -25.65 -10.82
N PHE A 12 -4.11 -26.71 -11.49
CA PHE A 12 -4.95 -27.87 -11.81
C PHE A 12 -4.06 -29.11 -11.90
N ARG A 13 -4.49 -30.23 -11.29
CA ARG A 13 -3.74 -31.50 -11.26
C ARG A 13 -2.30 -31.37 -10.72
N GLY A 14 -2.09 -30.48 -9.75
CA GLY A 14 -0.76 -30.23 -9.17
C GLY A 14 0.17 -29.37 -10.05
N GLU A 15 -0.27 -28.98 -11.26
CA GLU A 15 0.49 -28.11 -12.14
C GLU A 15 0.04 -26.65 -12.05
N GLU A 16 0.98 -25.72 -12.10
CA GLU A 16 0.71 -24.29 -12.18
C GLU A 16 0.64 -23.81 -13.63
N PHE A 17 -0.33 -22.95 -13.93
CA PHE A 17 -0.48 -22.32 -15.23
C PHE A 17 -0.95 -20.87 -15.08
N ARG A 18 -0.80 -20.07 -16.15
CA ARG A 18 -1.28 -18.68 -16.16
C ARG A 18 -2.37 -18.53 -17.20
N LEU A 19 -3.54 -18.04 -16.79
CA LEU A 19 -4.67 -17.79 -17.70
C LEU A 19 -4.26 -16.93 -18.90
N LYS A 20 -3.46 -15.88 -18.67
CA LYS A 20 -2.94 -15.03 -19.75
C LYS A 20 -2.08 -15.80 -20.76
N ASN A 21 -1.30 -16.78 -20.31
CA ASN A 21 -0.39 -17.53 -21.19
C ASN A 21 -1.18 -18.52 -22.03
N LEU A 22 -2.15 -19.21 -21.42
CA LEU A 22 -3.06 -20.10 -22.14
C LEU A 22 -3.82 -19.34 -23.22
N PHE A 23 -4.39 -18.17 -22.88
CA PHE A 23 -5.04 -17.31 -23.86
C PHE A 23 -4.11 -16.89 -25.01
N LEU A 24 -2.91 -16.38 -24.70
CA LEU A 24 -1.96 -15.92 -25.71
C LEU A 24 -1.48 -17.05 -26.63
N ASN A 25 -1.31 -18.25 -26.09
CA ASN A 25 -0.96 -19.43 -26.87
C ASN A 25 -2.10 -19.81 -27.82
N GLU A 26 -3.34 -19.79 -27.35
CA GLU A 26 -4.53 -20.12 -28.14
C GLU A 26 -4.72 -19.16 -29.32
N VAL A 27 -4.52 -17.86 -29.10
CA VAL A 27 -4.63 -16.85 -30.18
C VAL A 27 -3.33 -16.67 -30.97
N GLY A 28 -2.26 -17.41 -30.64
CA GLY A 28 -0.98 -17.40 -31.37
C GLY A 28 -0.20 -16.08 -31.27
N VAL A 29 -0.24 -15.38 -30.13
CA VAL A 29 0.39 -14.06 -29.96
C VAL A 29 1.48 -14.07 -28.89
N ASP A 30 2.68 -13.61 -29.23
CA ASP A 30 3.76 -13.40 -28.26
C ASP A 30 3.44 -12.24 -27.31
N TYR A 31 3.59 -12.47 -26.00
CA TYR A 31 3.42 -11.44 -24.98
C TYR A 31 4.32 -10.22 -25.20
N SER A 32 5.51 -10.39 -25.79
CA SER A 32 6.44 -9.28 -26.05
C SER A 32 5.81 -8.21 -26.95
N SER A 33 5.04 -8.62 -27.97
CA SER A 33 4.42 -7.75 -28.96
C SER A 33 3.12 -7.10 -28.50
N VAL A 34 2.57 -7.53 -27.35
CA VAL A 34 1.30 -7.02 -26.82
C VAL A 34 1.48 -5.58 -26.27
N PRO A 35 0.61 -4.61 -26.65
CA PRO A 35 0.62 -3.26 -26.10
C PRO A 35 0.43 -3.22 -24.57
N VAL A 36 1.01 -2.22 -23.91
CA VAL A 36 1.02 -2.12 -22.43
C VAL A 36 -0.39 -2.06 -21.83
N GLU A 37 -1.31 -1.35 -22.48
CA GLU A 37 -2.71 -1.25 -22.08
C GLU A 37 -3.41 -2.60 -22.11
N VAL A 38 -3.08 -3.43 -23.11
CA VAL A 38 -3.58 -4.80 -23.28
C VAL A 38 -2.95 -5.71 -22.23
N LYS A 39 -1.64 -5.60 -21.98
CA LYS A 39 -0.93 -6.35 -20.92
C LYS A 39 -1.59 -6.14 -19.55
N LYS A 40 -1.94 -4.90 -19.20
CA LYS A 40 -2.63 -4.58 -17.94
C LYS A 40 -3.98 -5.27 -17.82
N LYS A 41 -4.75 -5.31 -18.92
CA LYS A 41 -6.05 -5.96 -18.97
C LYS A 41 -5.93 -7.49 -18.91
N LEU A 42 -4.96 -8.10 -19.60
CA LEU A 42 -4.65 -9.54 -19.53
C LEU A 42 -4.23 -9.96 -18.11
N LEU A 43 -3.46 -9.14 -17.41
CA LEU A 43 -3.10 -9.39 -16.02
C LEU A 43 -4.30 -9.19 -15.07
N ALA A 44 -5.28 -8.37 -15.44
CA ALA A 44 -6.50 -8.15 -14.68
C ALA A 44 -7.69 -9.00 -15.16
N LEU A 45 -7.46 -10.12 -15.86
CA LEU A 45 -8.50 -10.88 -16.58
C LEU A 45 -9.66 -11.29 -15.68
N LEU A 46 -9.37 -11.97 -14.56
CA LEU A 46 -10.37 -12.34 -13.56
C LEU A 46 -11.03 -11.11 -12.90
N ASP A 47 -10.30 -9.98 -12.85
CA ASP A 47 -10.81 -8.75 -12.28
C ASP A 47 -11.84 -8.03 -13.17
N GLY A 48 -11.80 -8.29 -14.47
CA GLY A 48 -12.49 -7.53 -15.53
C GLY A 48 -13.75 -8.17 -16.12
N LEU A 49 -14.18 -9.33 -15.64
CA LEU A 49 -15.27 -10.15 -16.23
C LEU A 49 -16.62 -9.42 -16.44
N GLU A 50 -16.91 -8.35 -15.71
CA GLU A 50 -18.16 -7.57 -15.81
C GLU A 50 -18.10 -6.40 -16.78
N LYS A 51 -16.91 -5.98 -17.21
CA LYS A 51 -16.78 -4.78 -18.04
C LYS A 51 -16.76 -5.19 -19.51
N PRO A 52 -17.42 -4.43 -20.41
CA PRO A 52 -17.21 -4.53 -21.86
C PRO A 52 -15.83 -3.93 -22.20
N ARG A 53 -14.79 -4.44 -21.56
CA ARG A 53 -13.41 -4.04 -21.76
C ARG A 53 -12.85 -4.94 -22.82
N TYR A 54 -13.17 -4.59 -24.04
CA TYR A 54 -12.63 -5.25 -25.20
C TYR A 54 -11.09 -5.13 -25.23
N LEU A 55 -10.44 -6.25 -25.54
CA LEU A 55 -9.08 -6.36 -25.99
C LEU A 55 -9.07 -6.40 -27.51
N PHE A 56 -8.24 -5.55 -28.09
CA PHE A 56 -7.92 -5.60 -29.50
C PHE A 56 -6.58 -6.32 -29.64
N ILE A 57 -6.58 -7.41 -30.38
CA ILE A 57 -5.37 -8.14 -30.76
C ILE A 57 -5.46 -8.32 -32.27
N GLY A 58 -4.64 -7.57 -33.01
CA GLY A 58 -4.87 -7.34 -34.44
C GLY A 58 -6.23 -6.66 -34.66
N ASP A 59 -7.03 -7.19 -35.58
CA ASP A 59 -8.37 -6.68 -35.91
C ASP A 59 -9.51 -7.39 -35.15
N VAL A 60 -9.17 -8.30 -34.22
CA VAL A 60 -10.16 -9.10 -33.47
C VAL A 60 -10.40 -8.50 -32.08
N VAL A 61 -11.67 -8.53 -31.67
CA VAL A 61 -12.19 -7.96 -30.42
C VAL A 61 -12.52 -9.11 -29.46
N TYR A 62 -11.89 -9.13 -28.29
CA TYR A 62 -12.15 -10.12 -27.23
C TYR A 62 -12.65 -9.43 -25.97
N ASP A 63 -13.72 -9.90 -25.34
CA ASP A 63 -14.15 -9.45 -24.02
C ASP A 63 -13.57 -10.30 -22.87
N GLY A 64 -13.86 -9.93 -21.62
CA GLY A 64 -13.32 -10.64 -20.45
C GLY A 64 -13.74 -12.13 -20.36
N ILE A 65 -14.91 -12.46 -20.89
CA ILE A 65 -15.47 -13.82 -20.93
C ILE A 65 -14.77 -14.61 -22.02
N ASP A 66 -14.64 -14.05 -23.22
CA ASP A 66 -13.91 -14.66 -24.34
C ASP A 66 -12.49 -15.05 -23.90
N LEU A 67 -11.79 -14.13 -23.24
CA LEU A 67 -10.43 -14.37 -22.75
C LEU A 67 -10.34 -15.51 -21.74
N LEU A 68 -11.33 -15.61 -20.85
CA LEU A 68 -11.39 -16.70 -19.87
C LEU A 68 -11.79 -18.02 -20.54
N GLU A 69 -12.67 -17.99 -21.53
CA GLU A 69 -13.11 -19.17 -22.28
C GLU A 69 -11.95 -19.79 -23.06
N PHE A 70 -11.26 -18.99 -23.89
CA PHE A 70 -10.07 -19.43 -24.62
C PHE A 70 -8.95 -19.90 -23.69
N ALA A 71 -8.73 -19.21 -22.56
CA ALA A 71 -7.75 -19.66 -21.58
C ALA A 71 -8.08 -21.04 -21.00
N LEU A 72 -9.36 -21.38 -20.85
CA LEU A 72 -9.81 -22.63 -20.24
C LEU A 72 -10.06 -23.76 -21.27
N PHE A 73 -10.19 -23.46 -22.57
CA PHE A 73 -10.33 -24.49 -23.62
C PHE A 73 -9.15 -25.44 -23.69
N SER A 74 -7.94 -24.93 -23.49
CA SER A 74 -6.71 -25.75 -23.47
C SER A 74 -6.64 -26.74 -22.30
N LEU A 75 -7.56 -26.66 -21.32
CA LEU A 75 -7.62 -27.60 -20.21
C LEU A 75 -8.46 -28.82 -20.59
N GLU A 76 -7.83 -29.96 -20.84
CA GLU A 76 -8.53 -31.23 -21.10
C GLU A 76 -9.39 -31.66 -19.90
N PRO A 77 -10.73 -31.76 -20.01
CA PRO A 77 -11.58 -31.94 -18.85
C PRO A 77 -11.95 -33.39 -18.61
N THR A 78 -11.05 -34.14 -17.99
CA THR A 78 -11.40 -35.40 -17.30
C THR A 78 -11.44 -35.13 -15.78
N ASP A 79 -12.61 -35.33 -15.18
CA ASP A 79 -12.91 -35.27 -13.72
C ASP A 79 -12.85 -33.96 -12.88
N LEU A 80 -12.95 -32.76 -13.46
CA LEU A 80 -13.18 -31.52 -12.70
C LEU A 80 -14.56 -31.53 -11.99
N THR A 81 -14.54 -31.48 -10.66
CA THR A 81 -15.74 -31.49 -9.79
C THR A 81 -15.88 -30.21 -8.97
N GLU A 82 -14.76 -29.54 -8.67
CA GLU A 82 -14.70 -28.35 -7.82
C GLU A 82 -13.82 -27.27 -8.44
N LEU A 83 -14.21 -26.02 -8.23
CA LEU A 83 -13.46 -24.83 -8.59
C LEU A 83 -13.28 -23.96 -7.36
N VAL A 84 -12.07 -23.49 -7.12
CA VAL A 84 -11.77 -22.48 -6.10
C VAL A 84 -11.42 -21.17 -6.79
N LEU A 85 -12.10 -20.11 -6.37
CA LEU A 85 -11.88 -18.74 -6.84
C LEU A 85 -11.27 -17.87 -5.73
N PRO A 86 -10.44 -16.88 -6.07
CA PRO A 86 -9.97 -15.89 -5.11
C PRO A 86 -11.10 -15.11 -4.45
N GLY A 87 -10.96 -14.78 -3.17
CA GLY A 87 -11.98 -14.04 -2.41
C GLY A 87 -12.35 -12.68 -3.01
N TYR A 88 -11.45 -12.01 -3.73
CA TYR A 88 -11.71 -10.73 -4.40
C TYR A 88 -12.63 -10.86 -5.64
N LEU A 89 -12.99 -12.09 -6.04
CA LEU A 89 -14.02 -12.39 -7.04
C LEU A 89 -15.39 -12.65 -6.41
N TYR A 90 -15.49 -12.63 -5.09
CA TYR A 90 -16.75 -12.84 -4.41
C TYR A 90 -17.73 -11.70 -4.71
N GLY A 91 -18.97 -12.05 -5.08
CA GLY A 91 -20.00 -11.10 -5.50
C GLY A 91 -19.89 -10.58 -6.95
N LYS A 92 -18.80 -10.88 -7.67
CA LYS A 92 -18.75 -10.77 -9.15
C LYS A 92 -19.61 -11.88 -9.77
N PRO A 93 -19.86 -11.96 -11.10
CA PRO A 93 -20.88 -12.83 -11.64
C PRO A 93 -20.36 -14.27 -11.63
N THR A 94 -20.44 -14.92 -10.47
CA THR A 94 -20.32 -16.36 -10.29
C THR A 94 -21.19 -17.08 -11.31
N PHE A 95 -22.32 -16.46 -11.71
CA PHE A 95 -23.16 -16.91 -12.82
C PHE A 95 -22.42 -16.99 -14.16
N LEU A 96 -21.70 -15.95 -14.58
CA LEU A 96 -20.96 -15.97 -15.86
C LEU A 96 -19.87 -17.04 -15.84
N ILE A 97 -19.13 -17.16 -14.74
CA ILE A 97 -18.11 -18.21 -14.60
C ILE A 97 -18.78 -19.59 -14.62
N ARG A 98 -19.93 -19.78 -13.97
CA ARG A 98 -20.68 -21.04 -13.99
C ARG A 98 -21.15 -21.41 -15.40
N GLU A 99 -21.76 -20.48 -16.13
CA GLU A 99 -22.24 -20.76 -17.49
C GLU A 99 -21.07 -21.01 -18.45
N LEU A 100 -19.98 -20.24 -18.34
CA LEU A 100 -18.75 -20.48 -19.10
C LEU A 100 -18.22 -21.89 -18.85
N LEU A 101 -18.02 -22.29 -17.59
CA LEU A 101 -17.53 -23.63 -17.25
C LEU A 101 -18.49 -24.74 -17.68
N LYS A 102 -19.80 -24.50 -17.63
CA LYS A 102 -20.81 -25.44 -18.11
C LYS A 102 -20.71 -25.61 -19.64
N ASN A 103 -20.46 -24.54 -20.38
CA ASN A 103 -20.25 -24.58 -21.83
C ASN A 103 -18.93 -25.27 -22.18
N THR A 104 -17.83 -24.93 -21.50
CA THR A 104 -16.49 -25.51 -21.74
C THR A 104 -16.41 -26.98 -21.34
N PHE A 105 -17.01 -27.38 -20.22
CA PHE A 105 -16.79 -28.72 -19.62
C PHE A 105 -18.04 -29.62 -19.59
N GLY A 106 -19.20 -29.14 -20.04
CA GLY A 106 -20.43 -29.94 -20.17
C GLY A 106 -21.05 -30.44 -18.86
N ARG A 107 -20.57 -30.00 -17.69
CA ARG A 107 -21.01 -30.52 -16.37
C ARG A 107 -21.17 -29.43 -15.31
N LYS A 108 -21.99 -29.71 -14.28
CA LYS A 108 -22.16 -28.82 -13.12
C LYS A 108 -20.93 -28.91 -12.20
N VAL A 109 -20.16 -27.83 -12.09
CA VAL A 109 -18.99 -27.70 -11.20
C VAL A 109 -19.39 -26.95 -9.92
N LYS A 110 -18.98 -27.45 -8.75
CA LYS A 110 -19.15 -26.72 -7.47
C LYS A 110 -18.12 -25.61 -7.38
N ILE A 111 -18.55 -24.38 -7.07
CA ILE A 111 -17.66 -23.23 -6.91
C ILE A 111 -17.53 -22.89 -5.43
N PHE A 112 -16.29 -22.79 -4.96
CA PHE A 112 -15.90 -22.30 -3.65
C PHE A 112 -14.99 -21.08 -3.83
N TYR A 113 -14.80 -20.33 -2.75
CA TYR A 113 -13.76 -19.30 -2.67
C TYR A 113 -12.59 -19.79 -1.81
N ASP A 114 -11.40 -19.25 -2.01
CA ASP A 114 -10.19 -19.59 -1.25
C ASP A 114 -10.42 -19.60 0.27
N PHE A 115 -11.15 -18.62 0.78
CA PHE A 115 -11.46 -18.49 2.20
C PHE A 115 -12.37 -19.60 2.74
N ASN A 116 -13.06 -20.36 1.88
CA ASN A 116 -13.85 -21.53 2.29
C ASN A 116 -12.98 -22.74 2.67
N LEU A 117 -11.69 -22.70 2.34
CA LEU A 117 -10.72 -23.75 2.65
C LEU A 117 -10.12 -23.61 4.06
N PHE A 118 -10.40 -22.50 4.75
CA PHE A 118 -9.80 -22.18 6.04
C PHE A 118 -10.83 -22.26 7.18
N PRO A 119 -10.39 -22.65 8.39
CA PRO A 119 -11.21 -22.60 9.61
C PRO A 119 -11.75 -21.20 9.95
N PRO A 120 -12.92 -21.08 10.62
CA PRO A 120 -13.55 -19.80 11.00
C PRO A 120 -12.66 -18.78 11.72
N ASP A 121 -11.69 -19.26 12.50
CA ASP A 121 -10.75 -18.48 13.30
C ASP A 121 -9.48 -18.06 12.53
N SER A 122 -9.48 -18.19 11.20
CA SER A 122 -8.34 -17.83 10.34
C SER A 122 -8.51 -16.44 9.73
N LEU A 123 -7.48 -15.61 9.69
CA LEU A 123 -7.45 -14.42 8.84
C LEU A 123 -6.74 -14.77 7.52
N VAL A 124 -7.42 -14.65 6.40
CA VAL A 124 -6.86 -14.95 5.08
C VAL A 124 -6.84 -13.68 4.23
N VAL A 125 -5.67 -13.35 3.70
CA VAL A 125 -5.48 -12.24 2.75
C VAL A 125 -5.10 -12.82 1.40
N ASN A 126 -5.94 -12.65 0.38
CA ASN A 126 -5.57 -12.97 -1.00
C ASN A 126 -5.17 -11.70 -1.74
N VAL A 127 -3.92 -11.66 -2.21
CA VAL A 127 -3.33 -10.57 -2.97
C VAL A 127 -3.54 -10.78 -4.47
N GLY A 128 -4.53 -10.10 -5.04
CA GLY A 128 -4.76 -10.09 -6.49
C GLY A 128 -3.94 -9.02 -7.22
N TYR A 129 -4.21 -8.87 -8.53
CA TYR A 129 -3.51 -7.91 -9.36
C TYR A 129 -3.89 -6.46 -9.05
N THR A 130 -5.20 -6.17 -9.05
CA THR A 130 -5.71 -4.81 -8.81
C THR A 130 -6.43 -4.67 -7.48
N LYS A 131 -6.80 -5.78 -6.85
CA LYS A 131 -7.51 -5.78 -5.56
C LYS A 131 -7.03 -6.95 -4.72
N SER A 132 -7.17 -6.80 -3.41
CA SER A 132 -6.95 -7.85 -2.44
C SER A 132 -8.22 -8.06 -1.64
N SER A 133 -8.46 -9.29 -1.22
CA SER A 133 -9.54 -9.64 -0.28
C SER A 133 -8.97 -10.00 1.07
N VAL A 134 -9.69 -9.62 2.12
CA VAL A 134 -9.45 -10.13 3.47
C VAL A 134 -10.69 -10.83 3.96
N SER A 135 -10.53 -12.02 4.49
CA SER A 135 -11.60 -12.87 4.98
C SER A 135 -11.26 -13.49 6.33
N LEU A 136 -12.30 -13.81 7.08
CA LEU A 136 -12.25 -14.58 8.32
C LEU A 136 -12.75 -15.99 7.98
N GLY A 137 -11.87 -16.99 7.95
CA GLY A 137 -11.96 -18.26 7.22
C GLY A 137 -13.36 -18.85 7.10
N GLY A 138 -14.09 -18.44 6.06
CA GLY A 138 -15.49 -18.79 5.81
C GLY A 138 -16.37 -17.58 5.47
N GLN A 139 -15.93 -16.35 5.77
CA GLN A 139 -16.63 -15.11 5.49
C GLN A 139 -15.68 -14.04 4.95
N LEU A 140 -16.03 -13.45 3.81
CA LEU A 140 -15.31 -12.30 3.29
C LEU A 140 -15.61 -11.06 4.15
N LEU A 141 -14.56 -10.45 4.70
CA LEU A 141 -14.66 -9.27 5.57
C LEU A 141 -14.64 -7.98 4.74
N LEU A 142 -13.64 -7.85 3.86
CA LEU A 142 -13.44 -6.63 3.08
C LEU A 142 -12.69 -6.88 1.78
N MET A 143 -12.92 -5.99 0.80
CA MET A 143 -12.12 -5.87 -0.41
C MET A 143 -11.37 -4.54 -0.40
N VAL A 144 -10.05 -4.59 -0.61
CA VAL A 144 -9.17 -3.41 -0.72
C VAL A 144 -8.79 -3.19 -2.18
N PRO A 145 -8.88 -1.96 -2.71
CA PRO A 145 -8.43 -1.62 -4.06
C PRO A 145 -6.91 -1.46 -4.14
N ILE A 146 -6.17 -2.39 -3.54
CA ILE A 146 -4.71 -2.47 -3.56
C ILE A 146 -4.37 -3.89 -4.00
N GLY A 147 -3.37 -4.03 -4.87
CA GLY A 147 -2.91 -5.31 -5.38
C GLY A 147 -1.50 -5.15 -5.94
N GLU A 148 -0.98 -6.20 -6.55
CA GLU A 148 0.38 -6.22 -7.12
C GLU A 148 0.67 -5.02 -8.03
N PHE A 149 -0.27 -4.68 -8.92
CA PHE A 149 -0.12 -3.56 -9.85
C PHE A 149 0.18 -2.24 -9.13
N HIS A 150 -0.52 -1.98 -8.04
CA HIS A 150 -0.40 -0.74 -7.28
C HIS A 150 0.95 -0.64 -6.58
N LEU A 151 1.45 -1.76 -6.04
CA LEU A 151 2.76 -1.81 -5.38
C LEU A 151 3.89 -1.57 -6.38
N VAL A 152 3.84 -2.24 -7.54
CA VAL A 152 4.82 -2.05 -8.62
C VAL A 152 4.75 -0.64 -9.19
N ASP A 153 3.56 -0.08 -9.41
CA ASP A 153 3.40 1.28 -9.90
C ASP A 153 3.94 2.31 -8.91
N LEU A 154 3.57 2.21 -7.63
CA LEU A 154 4.07 3.12 -6.59
C LEU A 154 5.59 3.06 -6.51
N PHE A 155 6.16 1.86 -6.39
CA PHE A 155 7.60 1.68 -6.25
C PHE A 155 8.36 2.14 -7.50
N GLY A 156 7.86 1.83 -8.70
CA GLY A 156 8.44 2.29 -9.96
C GLY A 156 8.43 3.81 -10.10
N ASN A 157 7.37 4.50 -9.65
CA ASN A 157 7.32 5.97 -9.66
C ASN A 157 8.25 6.56 -8.60
N TYR A 158 8.37 5.93 -7.44
CA TYR A 158 9.36 6.30 -6.43
C TYR A 158 10.79 6.21 -6.99
N LEU A 159 11.13 5.10 -7.65
CA LEU A 159 12.43 4.91 -8.30
C LEU A 159 12.67 5.91 -9.43
N PHE A 160 11.65 6.23 -10.23
CA PHE A 160 11.73 7.28 -11.23
C PHE A 160 12.05 8.65 -10.59
N ASN A 161 11.37 9.01 -9.51
CA ASN A 161 11.63 10.26 -8.80
C ASN A 161 13.03 10.29 -8.14
N ARG A 162 13.52 9.14 -7.64
CA ARG A 162 14.91 8.98 -7.18
C ARG A 162 15.90 9.21 -8.31
N PHE A 163 15.71 8.53 -9.45
CA PHE A 163 16.55 8.70 -10.64
C PHE A 163 16.64 10.17 -11.08
N ILE A 164 15.51 10.86 -11.20
CA ILE A 164 15.47 12.28 -11.60
C ILE A 164 16.31 13.13 -10.65
N SER A 165 16.13 12.94 -9.34
CA SER A 165 16.81 13.73 -8.31
C SER A 165 18.32 13.43 -8.27
N GLU A 166 18.71 12.17 -8.31
CA GLU A 166 20.11 11.75 -8.18
C GLU A 166 20.94 11.98 -9.45
N SER A 167 20.35 11.83 -10.63
CA SER A 167 21.04 12.04 -11.91
C SER A 167 21.05 13.50 -12.35
N GLY A 168 20.26 14.37 -11.71
CA GLY A 168 20.03 15.74 -12.16
C GLY A 168 19.26 15.83 -13.48
N ALA A 169 18.64 14.75 -13.94
CA ALA A 169 17.84 14.75 -15.16
C ALA A 169 16.61 15.65 -15.03
N SER A 170 16.30 16.43 -16.06
CA SER A 170 15.09 17.26 -16.05
C SER A 170 13.88 16.47 -16.52
N ASN A 171 12.89 16.30 -15.64
CA ASN A 171 11.60 15.69 -16.00
C ASN A 171 10.90 16.45 -17.14
N ALA A 172 11.04 17.78 -17.21
CA ALA A 172 10.50 18.59 -18.29
C ALA A 172 11.20 18.29 -19.63
N LYS A 173 12.53 18.10 -19.61
CA LYS A 173 13.31 17.72 -20.79
C LYS A 173 12.92 16.33 -21.30
N LEU A 174 12.84 15.34 -20.41
CA LEU A 174 12.41 13.98 -20.76
C LEU A 174 10.99 13.94 -21.36
N ARG A 175 10.09 14.83 -20.94
CA ARG A 175 8.76 14.97 -21.56
C ARG A 175 8.86 15.54 -22.97
N LYS A 176 9.65 16.61 -23.14
CA LYS A 176 9.84 17.27 -24.43
C LYS A 176 10.46 16.32 -25.46
N GLU A 177 11.33 15.42 -25.01
CA GLU A 177 12.02 14.42 -25.84
C GLU A 177 11.23 13.11 -25.99
N GLY A 178 10.05 12.98 -25.37
CA GLY A 178 9.25 11.74 -25.42
C GLY A 178 9.77 10.58 -24.54
N LEU A 179 10.99 10.69 -24.01
CA LEU A 179 11.67 9.62 -23.25
C LEU A 179 11.09 9.37 -21.84
N ARG A 180 10.30 10.29 -21.30
CA ARG A 180 9.75 10.14 -19.93
C ARG A 180 9.00 8.82 -19.73
N GLY A 181 8.17 8.44 -20.70
CA GLY A 181 7.37 7.22 -20.61
C GLY A 181 8.25 5.98 -20.54
N GLU A 182 9.23 5.89 -21.43
CA GLU A 182 10.19 4.79 -21.51
C GLU A 182 11.02 4.63 -20.23
N VAL A 183 11.53 5.74 -19.69
CA VAL A 183 12.30 5.72 -18.44
C VAL A 183 11.43 5.31 -17.26
N LEU A 184 10.19 5.83 -17.17
CA LEU A 184 9.26 5.44 -16.11
C LEU A 184 8.90 3.95 -16.18
N ASP A 185 8.63 3.44 -17.38
CA ASP A 185 8.31 2.02 -17.57
C ASP A 185 9.51 1.11 -17.28
N ARG A 186 10.73 1.58 -17.58
CA ARG A 186 11.96 0.91 -17.12
C ARG A 186 12.06 0.88 -15.59
N CYS A 187 11.85 2.00 -14.91
CA CYS A 187 11.84 2.03 -13.45
C CYS A 187 10.77 1.12 -12.84
N ARG A 188 9.59 0.99 -13.47
CA ARG A 188 8.57 0.01 -13.07
C ARG A 188 9.03 -1.43 -13.30
N GLY A 189 9.68 -1.71 -14.42
CA GLY A 189 10.25 -3.03 -14.74
C GLY A 189 11.31 -3.45 -13.73
N GLU A 190 12.30 -2.59 -13.48
CA GLU A 190 13.34 -2.82 -12.47
C GLU A 190 12.75 -2.87 -11.05
N GLY A 191 11.80 -1.99 -10.75
CA GLY A 191 11.05 -2.01 -9.49
C GLY A 191 10.35 -3.34 -9.25
N ALA A 192 9.67 -3.90 -10.26
CA ALA A 192 9.09 -5.23 -10.17
C ALA A 192 10.17 -6.29 -9.88
N ARG A 193 11.31 -6.28 -10.59
CA ARG A 193 12.41 -7.23 -10.34
C ARG A 193 12.90 -7.17 -8.89
N VAL A 194 13.00 -5.97 -8.32
CA VAL A 194 13.36 -5.78 -6.92
C VAL A 194 12.29 -6.33 -5.98
N LEU A 195 11.03 -5.96 -6.18
CA LEU A 195 9.91 -6.41 -5.34
C LEU A 195 9.71 -7.94 -5.35
N PHE A 196 10.04 -8.60 -6.46
CA PHE A 196 10.00 -10.06 -6.61
C PHE A 196 11.32 -10.76 -6.25
N GLY A 197 12.29 -10.05 -5.66
CA GLY A 197 13.56 -10.64 -5.21
C GLY A 197 14.49 -11.12 -6.33
N ARG A 198 14.25 -10.69 -7.58
CA ARG A 198 15.05 -11.08 -8.76
C ARG A 198 16.25 -10.16 -9.01
N SER A 199 16.29 -9.02 -8.32
CA SER A 199 17.36 -8.03 -8.38
C SER A 199 17.36 -7.23 -7.08
N ASN A 200 18.48 -6.58 -6.76
CA ASN A 200 18.55 -5.51 -5.76
C ASN A 200 19.14 -4.22 -6.36
N ARG A 201 19.18 -4.12 -7.69
CA ARG A 201 19.70 -2.98 -8.43
C ARG A 201 18.66 -2.44 -9.41
N VAL A 202 18.76 -1.14 -9.67
CA VAL A 202 18.01 -0.42 -10.69
C VAL A 202 19.01 0.17 -11.67
N GLU A 203 18.83 -0.11 -12.95
CA GLU A 203 19.78 0.27 -14.00
C GLU A 203 19.06 0.99 -15.14
N ILE A 204 19.62 2.13 -15.52
CA ILE A 204 19.18 2.93 -16.67
C ILE A 204 20.44 3.27 -17.47
N PRO A 205 20.93 2.33 -18.31
CA PRO A 205 22.19 2.44 -19.04
C PRO A 205 22.29 3.70 -19.90
N GLU A 206 21.19 4.16 -20.50
CA GLU A 206 21.16 5.35 -21.36
C GLU A 206 21.56 6.62 -20.60
N PHE A 207 21.45 6.61 -19.28
CA PHE A 207 21.82 7.71 -18.38
C PHE A 207 23.03 7.37 -17.51
N ASN A 208 23.73 6.26 -17.78
CA ASN A 208 24.82 5.73 -16.94
C ASN A 208 24.42 5.61 -15.46
N TYR A 209 23.15 5.32 -15.19
CA TYR A 209 22.61 5.26 -13.84
C TYR A 209 22.53 3.81 -13.38
N SER A 210 23.15 3.51 -12.24
CA SER A 210 23.07 2.20 -11.60
C SER A 210 23.09 2.38 -10.08
N ARG A 211 22.07 1.87 -9.40
CA ARG A 211 21.89 2.03 -7.96
C ARG A 211 21.45 0.74 -7.30
N LYS A 212 22.02 0.46 -6.13
CA LYS A 212 21.53 -0.62 -5.25
C LYS A 212 20.37 -0.11 -4.39
N VAL A 213 19.31 -0.90 -4.29
CA VAL A 213 18.15 -0.66 -3.44
C VAL A 213 18.29 -1.53 -2.18
N ALA A 214 18.22 -0.92 -1.01
CA ALA A 214 18.19 -1.65 0.25
C ALA A 214 16.80 -2.25 0.49
N PRO A 215 16.67 -3.44 1.12
CA PRO A 215 15.35 -4.00 1.46
C PRO A 215 14.46 -3.02 2.23
N GLU A 216 15.03 -2.34 3.23
CA GLU A 216 14.33 -1.32 4.03
C GLU A 216 13.80 -0.15 3.19
N GLU A 217 14.51 0.26 2.14
CA GLU A 217 14.01 1.31 1.25
C GLU A 217 12.77 0.83 0.48
N ALA A 218 12.76 -0.41 -0.01
CA ALA A 218 11.61 -0.99 -0.67
C ALA A 218 10.42 -1.10 0.30
N GLU A 219 10.66 -1.53 1.53
CA GLU A 219 9.64 -1.58 2.60
C GLU A 219 9.02 -0.19 2.83
N LEU A 220 9.86 0.82 3.07
CA LEU A 220 9.41 2.19 3.33
C LEU A 220 8.71 2.80 2.12
N ALA A 221 9.18 2.54 0.90
CA ALA A 221 8.57 3.03 -0.32
C ALA A 221 7.17 2.46 -0.59
N LEU A 222 6.82 1.30 0.00
CA LEU A 222 5.49 0.69 -0.10
C LEU A 222 4.52 1.13 1.01
N THR A 223 5.01 1.76 2.08
CA THR A 223 4.17 2.24 3.20
C THR A 223 2.99 3.14 2.79
N PRO A 224 3.01 3.94 1.70
CA PRO A 224 1.81 4.66 1.26
C PRO A 224 0.61 3.76 0.90
N LEU A 225 0.85 2.49 0.58
CA LEU A 225 -0.20 1.52 0.27
C LEU A 225 -0.38 0.48 1.37
N THR A 226 0.69 0.05 2.04
CA THR A 226 0.58 -0.96 3.11
C THR A 226 0.18 -0.36 4.45
N GLY A 227 0.60 0.89 4.72
CA GLY A 227 0.31 1.64 5.94
C GLY A 227 1.10 1.19 7.16
N GLU A 228 0.83 1.82 8.31
CA GLU A 228 1.46 1.52 9.61
C GLU A 228 0.47 1.42 10.78
N SER A 229 -0.84 1.34 10.49
CA SER A 229 -1.86 1.33 11.54
C SER A 229 -1.84 0.07 12.38
N GLN A 230 -2.14 0.22 13.67
CA GLN A 230 -2.26 -0.85 14.68
C GLN A 230 -3.60 -0.76 15.42
N PHE A 231 -3.92 -1.80 16.20
CA PHE A 231 -5.03 -1.72 17.14
C PHE A 231 -4.80 -0.61 18.18
N GLY A 232 -5.86 0.11 18.53
CA GLY A 232 -5.83 1.33 19.34
C GLY A 232 -5.70 2.63 18.54
N ASP A 233 -5.24 2.59 17.29
CA ASP A 233 -5.06 3.81 16.49
C ASP A 233 -6.40 4.50 16.17
N TRP A 234 -6.38 5.83 16.21
CA TRP A 234 -7.52 6.63 15.76
C TRP A 234 -7.59 6.67 14.23
N ILE A 235 -8.56 5.95 13.67
CA ILE A 235 -8.79 5.86 12.23
C ILE A 235 -10.17 6.44 11.91
N GLU A 236 -10.22 7.71 11.50
CA GLU A 236 -11.48 8.33 11.05
C GLU A 236 -11.97 7.68 9.74
N ARG A 237 -11.05 7.47 8.80
CA ARG A 237 -11.28 6.83 7.50
C ARG A 237 -10.03 6.07 7.06
N PRO A 238 -10.18 4.94 6.35
CA PRO A 238 -9.04 4.18 5.86
C PRO A 238 -8.36 4.86 4.67
N PHE A 239 -7.03 4.77 4.61
CA PHE A 239 -6.18 5.37 3.55
C PHE A 239 -5.26 4.37 2.85
N ASP A 240 -4.97 3.26 3.51
CA ASP A 240 -4.04 2.21 3.11
C ASP A 240 -4.57 0.84 3.57
N PHE A 241 -3.83 -0.24 3.30
CA PHE A 241 -4.22 -1.59 3.69
C PHE A 241 -4.38 -1.76 5.21
N SER A 242 -3.39 -1.34 6.00
CA SER A 242 -3.41 -1.52 7.46
C SER A 242 -4.60 -0.81 8.12
N SER A 243 -4.82 0.46 7.76
CA SER A 243 -5.93 1.27 8.28
C SER A 243 -7.28 0.73 7.82
N ALA A 244 -7.38 0.22 6.58
CA ALA A 244 -8.58 -0.46 6.09
C ALA A 244 -8.91 -1.71 6.92
N LEU A 245 -7.90 -2.55 7.20
CA LEU A 245 -8.08 -3.77 7.98
C LEU A 245 -8.52 -3.46 9.41
N VAL A 246 -7.75 -2.62 10.12
CA VAL A 246 -8.05 -2.25 11.52
C VAL A 246 -9.44 -1.60 11.62
N TYR A 247 -9.77 -0.67 10.72
CA TYR A 247 -11.07 -0.03 10.68
C TYR A 247 -12.22 -1.02 10.45
N SER A 248 -12.05 -1.98 9.54
CA SER A 248 -13.05 -3.03 9.31
C SER A 248 -13.22 -3.96 10.50
N LEU A 249 -12.14 -4.26 11.24
CA LEU A 249 -12.22 -5.07 12.46
C LEU A 249 -12.94 -4.34 13.59
N TYR A 250 -12.76 -3.03 13.75
CA TYR A 250 -13.57 -2.24 14.70
C TYR A 250 -15.05 -2.28 14.34
N ARG A 251 -15.39 -2.08 13.07
CA ARG A 251 -16.79 -2.17 12.62
C ARG A 251 -17.38 -3.55 12.83
N PHE A 252 -16.60 -4.60 12.58
CA PHE A 252 -17.01 -5.97 12.86
C PHE A 252 -17.32 -6.14 14.35
N HIS A 253 -16.41 -5.71 15.23
CA HIS A 253 -16.61 -5.76 16.68
C HIS A 253 -17.86 -4.96 17.12
N GLU A 254 -18.05 -3.76 16.59
CA GLU A 254 -19.21 -2.93 16.90
C GLU A 254 -20.54 -3.58 16.50
N GLN A 255 -20.57 -4.22 15.32
CA GLN A 255 -21.75 -4.85 14.74
C GLN A 255 -22.11 -6.17 15.42
N PHE A 256 -21.12 -7.03 15.70
CA PHE A 256 -21.35 -8.38 16.21
C PHE A 256 -21.12 -8.51 17.72
N LYS A 257 -20.57 -7.48 18.38
CA LYS A 257 -20.20 -7.50 19.81
C LYS A 257 -19.19 -8.60 20.18
N GLU A 258 -18.43 -9.07 19.20
CA GLU A 258 -17.41 -10.11 19.35
C GLU A 258 -16.03 -9.52 19.05
N GLU A 259 -15.08 -9.72 19.96
CA GLU A 259 -13.68 -9.33 19.72
C GLU A 259 -13.03 -10.36 18.80
N PHE A 260 -12.59 -9.93 17.62
CA PHE A 260 -11.96 -10.85 16.68
C PHE A 260 -10.51 -11.10 17.05
N ARG A 261 -10.18 -12.38 17.30
CA ARG A 261 -8.81 -12.84 17.51
C ARG A 261 -8.54 -14.04 16.61
N PRO A 262 -7.82 -13.86 15.49
CA PRO A 262 -7.47 -15.00 14.65
C PRO A 262 -6.52 -15.93 15.42
N SER A 263 -6.60 -17.24 15.19
CA SER A 263 -5.59 -18.20 15.66
C SER A 263 -4.46 -18.37 14.65
N GLN A 264 -4.76 -18.12 13.37
CA GLN A 264 -3.81 -18.22 12.27
C GLN A 264 -4.04 -17.13 11.22
N ILE A 265 -2.95 -16.71 10.56
CA ILE A 265 -2.98 -15.70 9.51
C ILE A 265 -2.27 -16.25 8.28
N THR A 266 -2.92 -16.18 7.13
CA THR A 266 -2.38 -16.68 5.87
C THR A 266 -2.49 -15.64 4.77
N VAL A 267 -1.42 -15.48 3.98
CA VAL A 267 -1.38 -14.62 2.80
C VAL A 267 -1.19 -15.46 1.56
N ILE A 268 -2.10 -15.31 0.59
CA ILE A 268 -2.09 -16.00 -0.70
C ILE A 268 -1.72 -14.99 -1.78
N GLY A 269 -0.95 -15.41 -2.78
CA GLY A 269 -0.62 -14.61 -3.96
C GLY A 269 0.88 -14.54 -4.23
N ARG A 270 1.28 -13.75 -5.22
CA ARG A 270 2.67 -13.69 -5.68
C ARG A 270 3.53 -12.66 -4.93
N LEU A 271 2.98 -11.48 -4.65
CA LEU A 271 3.67 -10.39 -3.95
C LEU A 271 3.11 -10.23 -2.54
N THR A 272 3.47 -11.17 -1.66
CA THR A 272 2.86 -11.32 -0.32
C THR A 272 3.59 -10.55 0.78
N TRP A 273 4.91 -10.43 0.70
CA TRP A 273 5.74 -9.89 1.77
C TRP A 273 5.30 -8.52 2.31
N PRO A 274 4.80 -7.55 1.50
CA PRO A 274 4.38 -6.25 2.06
C PRO A 274 3.14 -6.38 2.94
N PHE A 275 2.25 -7.31 2.62
CA PHE A 275 1.06 -7.62 3.42
C PHE A 275 1.42 -8.42 4.67
N VAL A 276 2.35 -9.37 4.55
CA VAL A 276 2.91 -10.11 5.70
C VAL A 276 3.45 -9.15 6.75
N GLN A 277 4.27 -8.18 6.36
CA GLN A 277 4.83 -7.17 7.27
C GLN A 277 3.77 -6.26 7.89
N ALA A 278 2.73 -5.88 7.14
CA ALA A 278 1.62 -5.12 7.69
C ALA A 278 0.85 -5.93 8.74
N LEU A 279 0.57 -7.20 8.46
CA LEU A 279 -0.15 -8.11 9.36
C LEU A 279 0.65 -8.42 10.64
N GLN A 280 1.96 -8.64 10.53
CA GLN A 280 2.84 -8.86 11.69
C GLN A 280 2.94 -7.65 12.63
N ARG A 281 2.68 -6.43 12.13
CA ARG A 281 2.58 -5.23 12.97
C ARG A 281 1.24 -5.10 13.68
N ILE A 282 0.17 -5.58 13.04
CA ILE A 282 -1.20 -5.51 13.59
C ILE A 282 -1.43 -6.64 14.59
N PHE A 283 -0.95 -7.84 14.30
CA PHE A 283 -1.22 -9.04 15.07
C PHE A 283 0.06 -9.63 15.67
N PRO A 284 0.04 -10.03 16.96
CA PRO A 284 1.15 -10.74 17.59
C PRO A 284 1.14 -12.24 17.23
N LEU A 285 1.00 -12.57 15.94
CA LEU A 285 0.90 -13.94 15.43
C LEU A 285 1.82 -14.14 14.23
N PRO A 286 2.34 -15.37 14.02
CA PRO A 286 3.05 -15.70 12.79
C PRO A 286 2.09 -15.62 11.60
N VAL A 287 2.63 -15.20 10.46
CA VAL A 287 1.89 -15.09 9.20
C VAL A 287 2.50 -16.09 8.22
N SER A 288 1.69 -17.04 7.74
CA SER A 288 2.08 -18.01 6.72
C SER A 288 1.75 -17.51 5.32
N THR A 289 2.43 -18.07 4.32
CA THR A 289 2.11 -17.86 2.91
C THR A 289 1.75 -19.19 2.26
N LEU A 290 0.78 -19.19 1.33
CA LEU A 290 0.41 -20.37 0.56
C LEU A 290 0.45 -20.10 -0.95
N ALA A 291 0.89 -21.10 -1.71
CA ALA A 291 0.87 -21.13 -3.16
C ALA A 291 -0.44 -21.75 -3.70
N GLY A 292 -0.68 -21.55 -5.00
CA GLY A 292 -1.88 -22.05 -5.68
C GLY A 292 -2.08 -23.58 -5.60
N PRO A 293 -1.04 -24.41 -5.83
CA PRO A 293 -1.15 -25.86 -5.78
C PRO A 293 -1.64 -26.39 -4.44
N GLU A 294 -1.16 -25.80 -3.34
CA GLU A 294 -1.55 -26.19 -1.97
C GLU A 294 -3.07 -26.04 -1.76
N LEU A 295 -3.70 -25.02 -2.35
CA LEU A 295 -5.16 -24.80 -2.26
C LEU A 295 -5.97 -25.90 -2.97
N THR A 296 -5.38 -26.59 -3.95
CA THR A 296 -6.07 -27.66 -4.69
C THR A 296 -6.20 -28.95 -3.87
N GLU A 297 -5.35 -29.11 -2.84
CA GLU A 297 -5.29 -30.30 -1.98
C GLU A 297 -6.05 -30.11 -0.66
N MET A 298 -6.36 -28.87 -0.27
CA MET A 298 -7.04 -28.58 1.00
C MET A 298 -8.47 -29.13 1.04
N GLU A 299 -9.00 -29.42 2.22
CA GLU A 299 -10.42 -29.72 2.37
C GLU A 299 -11.26 -28.45 2.44
N VAL A 300 -12.49 -28.49 1.93
CA VAL A 300 -13.46 -27.41 2.17
C VAL A 300 -13.88 -27.45 3.62
N LYS A 301 -13.56 -26.41 4.39
CA LYS A 301 -13.90 -26.32 5.81
C LYS A 301 -15.25 -25.66 6.04
N ASN A 302 -15.66 -24.74 5.17
CA ASN A 302 -16.92 -24.00 5.29
C ASN A 302 -17.65 -23.91 3.94
N GLY A 303 -18.80 -24.58 3.82
CA GLY A 303 -19.65 -24.54 2.60
C GLY A 303 -20.65 -23.37 2.55
N SER A 304 -20.68 -22.51 3.57
CA SER A 304 -21.56 -21.33 3.62
C SER A 304 -20.96 -20.16 2.85
N PHE A 305 -21.81 -19.43 2.12
CA PHE A 305 -21.43 -18.25 1.36
C PHE A 305 -22.00 -16.96 1.98
N ARG A 306 -22.44 -16.96 3.23
CA ARG A 306 -23.06 -15.76 3.81
C ARG A 306 -21.96 -14.77 4.23
N ALA A 307 -21.70 -13.76 3.41
CA ALA A 307 -20.73 -12.71 3.70
C ALA A 307 -21.38 -11.33 3.78
N THR A 308 -20.98 -10.54 4.77
CA THR A 308 -21.26 -9.11 4.85
C THR A 308 -20.00 -8.37 4.41
N ILE A 309 -19.96 -7.98 3.14
CA ILE A 309 -18.76 -7.37 2.55
C ILE A 309 -18.70 -5.88 2.87
N SER A 310 -17.60 -5.43 3.47
CA SER A 310 -17.24 -4.02 3.48
C SER A 310 -16.38 -3.67 2.26
N ASN A 311 -16.96 -2.98 1.28
CA ASN A 311 -16.19 -2.41 0.18
C ASN A 311 -15.45 -1.16 0.65
N VAL A 312 -14.12 -1.24 0.76
CA VAL A 312 -13.31 -0.11 1.21
C VAL A 312 -13.02 0.82 0.04
N VAL A 313 -13.40 2.09 0.18
CA VAL A 313 -13.04 3.15 -0.78
C VAL A 313 -11.90 3.95 -0.18
N LEU A 314 -10.72 3.84 -0.79
CA LEU A 314 -9.57 4.64 -0.41
C LEU A 314 -9.70 6.05 -1.02
N PRO A 315 -9.68 7.11 -0.21
CA PRO A 315 -9.91 8.46 -0.70
C PRO A 315 -8.76 8.93 -1.59
N ASN A 316 -9.10 9.59 -2.70
CA ASN A 316 -8.12 10.26 -3.57
C ASN A 316 -7.77 11.70 -3.10
N ARG A 317 -7.83 11.92 -1.80
CA ARG A 317 -7.42 13.16 -1.13
C ARG A 317 -6.42 12.82 -0.04
N VAL A 318 -5.62 13.79 0.36
CA VAL A 318 -4.73 13.65 1.51
C VAL A 318 -5.53 13.80 2.82
N PRO A 319 -5.16 13.11 3.91
CA PRO A 319 -5.74 13.36 5.23
C PRO A 319 -5.46 14.82 5.63
N ARG A 320 -6.45 15.55 6.13
CA ARG A 320 -6.24 16.90 6.69
C ARG A 320 -6.86 16.97 8.07
N SER A 321 -6.28 17.78 8.94
CA SER A 321 -6.84 18.01 10.27
C SER A 321 -6.66 19.46 10.64
N TYR A 322 -7.76 20.09 11.02
CA TYR A 322 -7.76 21.44 11.56
C TYR A 322 -7.84 21.36 13.08
N PHE A 323 -7.01 22.16 13.73
CA PHE A 323 -6.86 22.23 15.18
C PHE A 323 -7.01 23.69 15.60
N GLU A 324 -8.06 23.99 16.38
CA GLU A 324 -8.16 25.26 17.09
C GLU A 324 -7.66 25.04 18.51
N ALA A 325 -6.68 25.84 18.89
CA ALA A 325 -6.06 25.79 20.21
C ALA A 325 -6.26 27.13 20.92
N PRO A 326 -6.74 27.11 22.18
CA PRO A 326 -6.92 28.33 22.96
C PRO A 326 -5.57 28.98 23.29
N GLU A 327 -5.58 30.30 23.47
CA GLU A 327 -4.40 31.05 23.89
C GLU A 327 -3.97 30.63 25.32
N PRO A 328 -2.67 30.43 25.56
CA PRO A 328 -2.18 30.00 26.87
C PRO A 328 -1.99 31.20 27.80
N THR A 329 -2.15 30.98 29.10
CA THR A 329 -1.83 32.00 30.12
C THR A 329 -0.34 32.25 30.28
N GLU A 330 0.49 31.23 30.05
CA GLU A 330 1.95 31.28 30.14
C GLU A 330 2.57 30.41 29.05
N SER A 331 3.72 30.81 28.50
CA SER A 331 4.47 30.02 27.51
C SER A 331 5.87 29.70 28.04
N SER A 332 5.98 28.62 28.80
CA SER A 332 7.23 28.05 29.33
C SER A 332 7.29 26.54 29.09
N VAL A 333 8.47 25.93 29.21
CA VAL A 333 8.64 24.47 29.04
C VAL A 333 7.88 23.70 30.13
N GLU A 334 7.80 24.26 31.34
CA GLU A 334 7.04 23.73 32.47
C GLU A 334 5.53 23.75 32.16
N ALA A 335 5.02 24.86 31.63
CA ALA A 335 3.62 24.99 31.22
C ALA A 335 3.28 23.99 30.09
N LEU A 336 4.18 23.82 29.11
CA LEU A 336 4.00 22.80 28.05
C LEU A 336 3.89 21.39 28.62
N ARG A 337 4.80 21.02 29.53
CA ARG A 337 4.81 19.69 30.16
C ARG A 337 3.51 19.44 30.94
N LEU A 338 3.02 20.44 31.66
CA LEU A 338 1.76 20.36 32.39
C LEU A 338 0.56 20.18 31.45
N ALA A 339 0.48 21.01 30.39
CA ALA A 339 -0.59 20.95 29.40
C ALA A 339 -0.63 19.60 28.68
N PHE A 340 0.53 19.06 28.27
CA PHE A 340 0.61 17.76 27.63
C PHE A 340 0.18 16.63 28.58
N ARG A 341 0.63 16.66 29.85
CA ARG A 341 0.23 15.67 30.87
C ARG A 341 -1.27 15.69 31.12
N LYS A 342 -1.89 16.87 31.13
CA LYS A 342 -3.34 17.04 31.33
C LYS A 342 -4.16 16.85 30.05
N ARG A 343 -3.52 16.60 28.91
CA ARG A 343 -4.17 16.49 27.59
C ARG A 343 -5.00 17.74 27.25
N GLU A 344 -4.40 18.91 27.41
CA GLU A 344 -5.06 20.19 27.13
C GLU A 344 -4.68 20.73 25.74
N TRP A 345 -5.61 21.39 25.05
CA TRP A 345 -5.37 21.98 23.72
C TRP A 345 -4.42 23.18 23.76
N GLN A 346 -4.35 23.91 24.88
CA GLN A 346 -3.51 25.11 25.01
C GLN A 346 -2.00 24.83 24.80
N GLY A 347 -1.55 23.60 25.08
CA GLY A 347 -0.13 23.25 24.88
C GLY A 347 0.32 23.32 23.42
N LEU A 348 -0.61 23.25 22.45
CA LEU A 348 -0.29 23.50 21.04
C LEU A 348 0.18 24.94 20.80
N LYS A 349 -0.48 25.92 21.41
CA LYS A 349 -0.06 27.34 21.34
C LYS A 349 1.23 27.60 22.11
N ILE A 350 1.45 26.90 23.23
CA ILE A 350 2.73 26.97 23.94
C ILE A 350 3.88 26.51 23.03
N ILE A 351 3.71 25.43 22.27
CA ILE A 351 4.71 24.98 21.27
C ILE A 351 4.95 26.05 20.19
N GLU A 352 3.89 26.65 19.64
CA GLU A 352 4.02 27.73 18.65
C GLU A 352 4.81 28.91 19.20
N ASN A 353 4.53 29.35 20.43
CA ASN A 353 5.19 30.49 21.06
C ASN A 353 6.66 30.19 21.35
N LEU A 354 6.95 29.06 22.02
CA LEU A 354 8.32 28.65 22.33
C LEU A 354 9.17 28.42 21.07
N SER A 355 8.58 27.96 19.96
CA SER A 355 9.32 27.80 18.69
C SER A 355 9.88 29.10 18.12
N LYS A 356 9.33 30.25 18.53
CA LYS A 356 9.77 31.58 18.10
C LYS A 356 10.70 32.26 19.09
N THR A 357 10.57 31.96 20.39
CA THR A 357 11.25 32.70 21.47
C THR A 357 12.38 31.93 22.14
N ALA A 358 12.32 30.59 22.17
CA ALA A 358 13.27 29.79 22.93
C ALA A 358 14.69 29.90 22.36
N SER A 359 15.66 30.17 23.23
CA SER A 359 17.07 30.32 22.86
C SER A 359 18.00 29.75 23.94
N GLY A 360 19.28 29.54 23.60
CA GLY A 360 20.29 29.05 24.53
C GLY A 360 19.89 27.75 25.24
N LYS A 361 19.94 27.74 26.59
CA LYS A 361 19.57 26.58 27.41
C LYS A 361 18.09 26.22 27.32
N GLU A 362 17.22 27.22 27.16
CA GLU A 362 15.78 26.99 27.04
C GLU A 362 15.45 26.24 25.75
N LEU A 363 16.14 26.54 24.65
CA LEU A 363 15.99 25.81 23.38
C LEU A 363 16.35 24.33 23.54
N GLU A 364 17.38 24.00 24.33
CA GLU A 364 17.75 22.60 24.60
C GLU A 364 16.67 21.87 25.40
N SER A 365 16.16 22.49 26.48
CA SER A 365 15.05 21.96 27.28
C SER A 365 13.78 21.80 26.45
N PHE A 366 13.44 22.78 25.63
CA PHE A 366 12.28 22.75 24.75
C PHE A 366 12.41 21.65 23.69
N THR A 367 13.57 21.53 23.03
CA THR A 367 13.82 20.44 22.07
C THR A 367 13.67 19.07 22.73
N TYR A 368 14.16 18.91 23.96
CA TYR A 368 14.00 17.67 24.71
C TYR A 368 12.53 17.37 25.03
N GLU A 369 11.74 18.38 25.40
CA GLU A 369 10.30 18.22 25.64
C GLU A 369 9.56 17.83 24.36
N LEU A 370 9.88 18.43 23.20
CA LEU A 370 9.28 18.03 21.92
C LEU A 370 9.58 16.56 21.58
N ILE A 371 10.82 16.10 21.79
CA ILE A 371 11.20 14.69 21.63
C ILE A 371 10.37 13.79 22.56
N ASN A 372 10.15 14.21 23.81
CA ASN A 372 9.33 13.44 24.76
C ASN A 372 7.87 13.35 24.33
N ILE A 373 7.29 14.46 23.84
CA ILE A 373 5.93 14.49 23.30
C ILE A 373 5.82 13.52 22.13
N MET A 374 6.72 13.62 21.14
CA MET A 374 6.76 12.73 19.99
C MET A 374 6.87 11.26 20.41
N LYS A 375 7.73 10.93 21.38
CA LYS A 375 7.93 9.57 21.86
C LYS A 375 6.70 9.00 22.60
N ARG A 376 5.95 9.86 23.30
CA ARG A 376 4.78 9.46 24.11
C ARG A 376 3.46 9.50 23.37
N THR A 377 3.44 10.08 22.17
CA THR A 377 2.23 10.10 21.32
C THR A 377 1.94 8.69 20.83
N SER A 378 0.73 8.21 21.12
CA SER A 378 0.26 6.85 20.81
C SER A 378 -0.74 6.79 19.66
N PHE A 379 -1.03 7.93 19.00
CA PHE A 379 -1.98 8.07 17.89
C PHE A 379 -3.43 7.66 18.22
N GLN A 380 -3.75 7.46 19.50
CA GLN A 380 -5.06 7.03 19.97
C GLN A 380 -6.11 8.16 19.92
N THR A 381 -5.67 9.41 19.92
CA THR A 381 -6.58 10.56 19.95
C THR A 381 -6.19 11.64 18.96
N LYS A 382 -7.18 12.41 18.51
CA LYS A 382 -6.97 13.59 17.65
C LYS A 382 -6.02 14.62 18.28
N LEU A 383 -6.07 14.82 19.60
CA LEU A 383 -5.19 15.75 20.31
C LEU A 383 -3.73 15.28 20.31
N GLU A 384 -3.50 13.99 20.49
CA GLU A 384 -2.15 13.40 20.38
C GLU A 384 -1.55 13.62 19.00
N VAL A 385 -2.33 13.40 17.93
CA VAL A 385 -1.93 13.71 16.55
C VAL A 385 -1.61 15.21 16.37
N ALA A 386 -2.38 16.09 17.01
CA ALA A 386 -2.13 17.53 16.98
C ALA A 386 -0.80 17.91 17.64
N TYR A 387 -0.54 17.39 18.85
CA TYR A 387 0.73 17.60 19.57
C TYR A 387 1.93 17.12 18.76
N LEU A 388 1.82 15.98 18.09
CA LEU A 388 2.86 15.49 17.19
C LEU A 388 3.10 16.45 16.02
N ASN A 389 2.04 16.86 15.31
CA ASN A 389 2.17 17.78 14.18
C ASN A 389 2.84 19.10 14.60
N TYR A 390 2.42 19.67 15.73
CA TYR A 390 2.99 20.89 16.27
C TYR A 390 4.44 20.74 16.70
N SER A 391 4.80 19.59 17.29
CA SER A 391 6.19 19.29 17.65
C SER A 391 7.09 19.21 16.42
N ILE A 392 6.64 18.52 15.37
CA ILE A 392 7.36 18.43 14.09
C ILE A 392 7.46 19.81 13.44
N ALA A 393 6.37 20.59 13.43
CA ALA A 393 6.38 21.95 12.89
C ALA A 393 7.42 22.83 13.60
N ALA A 394 7.47 22.80 14.93
CA ALA A 394 8.46 23.53 15.72
C ALA A 394 9.89 23.07 15.38
N LEU A 395 10.14 21.75 15.40
CA LEU A 395 11.44 21.15 15.03
C LEU A 395 11.89 21.51 13.62
N SER A 396 10.96 21.72 12.69
CA SER A 396 11.24 22.08 11.30
C SER A 396 11.65 23.55 11.11
N LYS A 397 11.23 24.44 12.03
CA LYS A 397 11.49 25.89 11.97
C LYS A 397 12.68 26.31 12.81
N MET A 398 12.96 25.58 13.89
CA MET A 398 14.12 25.83 14.75
C MET A 398 15.34 25.06 14.27
N LYS A 399 16.53 25.44 14.75
CA LYS A 399 17.76 24.67 14.57
C LYS A 399 17.99 23.80 15.81
N PRO A 400 17.72 22.48 15.78
CA PRO A 400 17.92 21.65 16.95
C PRO A 400 19.39 21.66 17.40
N PRO A 401 19.66 21.70 18.72
CA PRO A 401 21.03 21.59 19.23
C PRO A 401 21.74 20.35 18.69
N GLU A 402 23.03 20.46 18.34
CA GLU A 402 23.80 19.38 17.69
C GLU A 402 23.71 18.05 18.47
N ARG A 403 23.79 18.12 19.80
CA ARG A 403 23.69 16.94 20.69
C ARG A 403 22.34 16.22 20.60
N LEU A 404 21.26 16.95 20.30
CA LEU A 404 19.90 16.41 20.25
C LEU A 404 19.47 16.03 18.83
N PHE A 405 20.15 16.52 17.80
CA PHE A 405 19.76 16.29 16.42
C PHE A 405 19.60 14.80 16.05
N PRO A 406 20.50 13.86 16.43
CA PRO A 406 20.30 12.44 16.15
C PRO A 406 19.02 11.86 16.78
N LYS A 407 18.65 12.35 17.97
CA LYS A 407 17.42 11.94 18.65
C LYS A 407 16.18 12.48 17.93
N VAL A 408 16.25 13.73 17.45
CA VAL A 408 15.20 14.33 16.62
C VAL A 408 14.99 13.50 15.35
N VAL A 409 16.06 13.19 14.62
CA VAL A 409 15.99 12.38 13.39
C VAL A 409 15.35 11.02 13.68
N LYS A 410 15.77 10.33 14.75
CA LYS A 410 15.21 9.04 15.13
C LYS A 410 13.69 9.10 15.38
N GLU A 411 13.21 10.12 16.10
CA GLU A 411 11.77 10.26 16.36
C GLU A 411 10.98 10.69 15.10
N LEU A 412 11.58 11.47 14.19
CA LEU A 412 10.96 11.80 12.90
C LEU A 412 10.86 10.57 12.00
N GLU A 413 11.91 9.74 11.94
CA GLU A 413 11.90 8.48 11.17
C GLU A 413 10.81 7.52 11.66
N ARG A 414 10.56 7.48 12.97
CA ARG A 414 9.50 6.67 13.59
C ARG A 414 8.10 7.01 13.06
N VAL A 415 7.87 8.24 12.62
CA VAL A 415 6.52 8.74 12.26
C VAL A 415 6.41 9.19 10.80
N ALA A 416 7.53 9.36 10.10
CA ALA A 416 7.58 9.88 8.75
C ALA A 416 6.78 9.03 7.76
N PHE A 417 6.75 7.71 7.95
CA PHE A 417 6.14 6.76 7.03
C PHE A 417 4.73 6.31 7.43
N ASN A 418 4.16 6.88 8.51
CA ASN A 418 2.77 6.69 8.85
C ASN A 418 1.87 7.63 8.01
N TRP A 419 1.41 7.18 6.86
CA TRP A 419 0.65 8.00 5.90
C TRP A 419 -0.79 8.34 6.31
N LEU A 420 -1.27 7.78 7.42
CA LEU A 420 -2.53 8.20 8.06
C LEU A 420 -2.43 9.60 8.68
N LEU A 421 -1.20 10.05 9.02
CA LEU A 421 -0.99 11.36 9.61
C LEU A 421 -1.45 12.49 8.68
N PRO A 422 -1.94 13.62 9.25
CA PRO A 422 -2.38 14.77 8.47
C PRO A 422 -1.31 15.25 7.48
N PHE A 423 -1.75 15.70 6.31
CA PHE A 423 -0.90 16.20 5.25
C PHE A 423 0.02 17.33 5.72
N ASP A 424 -0.47 18.20 6.61
CA ASP A 424 0.33 19.27 7.22
C ASP A 424 1.53 18.69 7.99
N THR A 425 1.37 17.54 8.65
CA THR A 425 2.47 16.82 9.30
C THR A 425 3.51 16.35 8.29
N LYS A 426 3.06 15.83 7.14
CA LYS A 426 3.94 15.41 6.04
C LYS A 426 4.66 16.59 5.39
N MET A 427 3.99 17.72 5.26
CA MET A 427 4.60 18.95 4.75
C MET A 427 5.64 19.52 5.73
N ASN A 428 5.38 19.48 7.04
CA ASN A 428 6.34 19.87 8.06
C ASN A 428 7.57 18.94 8.08
N LEU A 429 7.36 17.62 7.94
CA LEU A 429 8.44 16.64 7.76
C LEU A 429 9.25 16.93 6.49
N LEU A 430 8.59 17.25 5.39
CA LEU A 430 9.25 17.57 4.12
C LEU A 430 10.08 18.86 4.23
N PHE A 431 9.55 19.87 4.91
CA PHE A 431 10.27 21.12 5.19
C PHE A 431 11.48 20.85 6.09
N PHE A 432 11.35 20.02 7.13
CA PHE A 432 12.50 19.58 7.94
C PHE A 432 13.57 18.90 7.07
N CYS A 433 13.16 18.01 6.16
CA CYS A 433 14.07 17.35 5.23
C CYS A 433 14.81 18.36 4.35
N TYR A 434 14.10 19.34 3.80
CA TYR A 434 14.70 20.41 2.99
C TYR A 434 15.71 21.24 3.78
N SER A 435 15.34 21.71 4.98
CA SER A 435 16.17 22.57 5.84
C SER A 435 17.44 21.87 6.34
N HIS A 436 17.43 20.53 6.42
CA HIS A 436 18.54 19.75 6.97
C HIS A 436 19.14 18.74 5.99
N LYS A 437 18.88 18.84 4.67
CA LYS A 437 19.26 17.84 3.66
C LYS A 437 20.69 17.33 3.76
N LYS A 438 21.68 18.21 4.01
CA LYS A 438 23.09 17.84 4.13
C LYS A 438 23.37 16.91 5.32
N ARG A 439 22.62 17.05 6.41
CA ARG A 439 22.76 16.28 7.67
C ARG A 439 21.94 15.00 7.68
N LEU A 440 21.06 14.81 6.68
CA LEU A 440 20.16 13.65 6.57
C LEU A 440 20.66 12.58 5.59
N LYS A 441 21.84 12.78 4.98
CA LYS A 441 22.45 11.76 4.11
C LYS A 441 22.72 10.48 4.91
N GLY A 442 22.24 9.34 4.41
CA GLY A 442 22.40 8.04 5.06
C GLY A 442 21.39 7.73 6.17
N THR A 443 20.38 8.58 6.38
CA THR A 443 19.25 8.28 7.29
C THR A 443 18.00 7.94 6.48
N LYS A 444 17.00 7.30 7.11
CA LYS A 444 15.78 6.87 6.40
C LYS A 444 14.99 8.05 5.82
N LEU A 445 15.13 9.25 6.40
CA LEU A 445 14.48 10.46 5.90
C LEU A 445 14.95 10.85 4.49
N GLU A 446 16.07 10.32 3.98
CA GLU A 446 16.48 10.55 2.59
C GLU A 446 15.49 9.95 1.57
N PHE A 447 14.72 8.93 1.97
CA PHE A 447 13.70 8.33 1.12
C PHE A 447 12.42 9.16 1.08
N PHE A 448 12.20 10.02 2.07
CA PHE A 448 10.92 10.70 2.27
C PHE A 448 10.58 11.71 1.16
N PRO A 449 11.46 12.63 0.71
CA PRO A 449 11.11 13.59 -0.34
C PRO A 449 10.65 12.98 -1.68
N PRO A 450 11.40 12.04 -2.32
CA PRO A 450 10.96 11.42 -3.57
C PRO A 450 9.71 10.54 -3.37
N LEU A 451 9.53 9.95 -2.18
CA LEU A 451 8.33 9.21 -1.84
C LEU A 451 7.12 10.12 -1.65
N MET A 452 7.30 11.29 -1.03
CA MET A 452 6.25 12.30 -0.89
C MET A 452 5.77 12.79 -2.26
N LEU A 453 6.69 13.05 -3.20
CA LEU A 453 6.34 13.38 -4.60
C LEU A 453 5.54 12.27 -5.28
N THR A 454 5.89 11.01 -4.99
CA THR A 454 5.17 9.83 -5.50
C THR A 454 3.76 9.72 -4.90
N TYR A 455 3.65 9.90 -3.59
CA TYR A 455 2.40 9.81 -2.84
C TYR A 455 1.35 10.83 -3.30
N ILE A 456 1.76 12.08 -3.57
CA ILE A 456 0.83 13.15 -3.96
C ILE A 456 0.41 13.09 -5.43
N ARG A 457 0.99 12.21 -6.26
CA ARG A 457 0.82 12.18 -7.72
C ARG A 457 -0.65 12.26 -8.13
N ASP A 458 -1.47 11.40 -7.55
CA ASP A 458 -2.88 11.28 -7.92
C ASP A 458 -3.82 12.03 -6.95
N LYS A 459 -3.27 12.61 -5.87
CA LYS A 459 -4.06 13.23 -4.79
C LYS A 459 -4.49 14.65 -5.14
N LYS A 460 -5.69 15.01 -4.68
CA LYS A 460 -6.20 16.40 -4.77
C LYS A 460 -5.51 17.30 -3.73
N ILE A 461 -4.59 18.13 -4.20
CA ILE A 461 -3.87 19.17 -3.43
C ILE A 461 -3.77 20.47 -4.26
N SER A 462 -3.40 21.58 -3.62
CA SER A 462 -3.18 22.85 -4.33
C SER A 462 -1.90 22.82 -5.18
N GLU A 463 -1.83 23.67 -6.21
CA GLU A 463 -0.66 23.77 -7.07
C GLU A 463 0.57 24.31 -6.30
N GLY A 464 0.36 25.18 -5.31
CA GLY A 464 1.42 25.65 -4.41
C GLY A 464 2.05 24.52 -3.60
N GLU A 465 1.23 23.66 -2.99
CA GLU A 465 1.70 22.47 -2.26
C GLU A 465 2.45 21.52 -3.20
N ARG A 466 1.91 21.27 -4.40
CA ARG A 466 2.54 20.40 -5.40
C ARG A 466 3.91 20.93 -5.85
N ASN A 467 4.01 22.23 -6.12
CA ASN A 467 5.25 22.88 -6.50
C ASN A 467 6.29 22.80 -5.37
N PHE A 468 5.89 23.04 -4.12
CA PHE A 468 6.79 22.87 -2.98
C PHE A 468 7.33 21.45 -2.88
N VAL A 469 6.46 20.43 -2.96
CA VAL A 469 6.89 19.02 -2.89
C VAL A 469 7.87 18.67 -4.00
N ARG A 470 7.59 19.10 -5.24
CA ARG A 470 8.48 18.89 -6.38
C ARG A 470 9.84 19.55 -6.15
N THR A 471 9.87 20.82 -5.76
CA THR A 471 11.12 21.56 -5.52
C THR A 471 11.98 20.90 -4.45
N VAL A 472 11.37 20.44 -3.34
CA VAL A 472 12.14 19.74 -2.30
C VAL A 472 12.69 18.42 -2.82
N ALA A 473 11.90 17.62 -3.54
CA ALA A 473 12.34 16.34 -4.07
C ALA A 473 13.47 16.48 -5.12
N GLU A 474 13.38 17.47 -6.02
CA GLU A 474 14.39 17.72 -7.07
C GLU A 474 15.71 18.31 -6.51
N SER A 475 15.67 18.99 -5.36
CA SER A 475 16.84 19.66 -4.79
C SER A 475 17.50 18.91 -3.63
N PHE A 476 17.01 17.72 -3.28
CA PHE A 476 17.45 17.00 -2.08
C PHE A 476 18.85 16.38 -2.22
N PHE A 477 19.15 15.76 -3.38
CA PHE A 477 20.39 15.00 -3.61
C PHE A 477 21.59 15.87 -4.02
#